data_AF-A0A950REE6-F1
#
_entry.id   AF-A0A950REE6-F1
#
_cell.length_a   1.000
_cell.length_b   1.000
_cell.length_c   1.000
_cell.angle_alpha   90.00
_cell.angle_beta   90.00
_cell.angle_gamma   90.00
#
_symmetry.space_group_name_H-M   'P 1'
#
loop_
_entity.id
_entity.type
_entity.pdbx_description
1 polymer ?
#
loop_
_entity_poly.entity_id
_entity_poly.type
_entity_poly.pdbx_seq_one_letter_code
_entity_poly.pdbx_strand_id
1 'polypeptide(L)'
;LLLPENPLMARVTVNRYWQEVFGTGLVRTSEDFGTMGELPSHPELLDWLAVEYRTSGWDTKKFFKLLVTSAAYRQAAAVTPEKLEKDPQNRLLSRGPRFRMDAEMIRDYALAASGLLVEKVSGPSVKPYQPDGVWEAVAMPESNTHFYHQDHGEALYRRSMYTFWKRAAPPASMDIFNAPTRETCTVRRERTNTPLQALVTLNDPQFVEAARHLAQRTLKEGGDQEDGRIDFLAQHLLARSLRPEETQVVRTTLNNLLAYYHGHAADARKLIAVGESPVDPALDPGKLAAWTMVTNQMMNLDEVLNK
;
A
#
# COMPACT_ATOMS: atom_id res chain seq x y z
N LEU A 1 -8.80 33.29 -4.78
CA LEU A 1 -8.58 32.10 -3.92
C LEU A 1 -7.37 32.25 -3.00
N LEU A 2 -6.22 32.74 -3.50
CA LEU A 2 -5.00 32.96 -2.69
C LEU A 2 -4.98 34.30 -1.91
N LEU A 3 -6.11 35.02 -1.87
CA LEU A 3 -6.18 36.32 -1.20
C LEU A 3 -6.04 36.14 0.32
N PRO A 4 -5.32 37.04 1.02
CA PRO A 4 -5.10 36.94 2.45
C PRO A 4 -6.35 36.78 3.32
N GLU A 5 -7.47 37.33 2.86
CA GLU A 5 -8.74 37.40 3.56
C GLU A 5 -9.61 36.17 3.32
N ASN A 6 -9.21 35.27 2.41
CA ASN A 6 -9.95 34.04 2.11
C ASN A 6 -9.34 32.84 2.86
N PRO A 7 -9.91 32.41 4.00
CA PRO A 7 -9.37 31.31 4.78
C PRO A 7 -9.69 29.93 4.20
N LEU A 8 -10.67 29.83 3.28
CA LEU A 8 -11.24 28.56 2.85
C LEU A 8 -10.22 27.68 2.13
N MET A 9 -9.41 28.26 1.24
CA MET A 9 -8.43 27.48 0.49
C MET A 9 -7.46 26.77 1.42
N ALA A 10 -6.90 27.49 2.40
CA ALA A 10 -5.96 26.92 3.36
C ALA A 10 -6.66 25.86 4.23
N ARG A 11 -7.82 26.18 4.82
CA ARG A 11 -8.61 25.26 5.66
C ARG A 11 -8.97 23.97 4.93
N VAL A 12 -9.50 24.06 3.70
CA VAL A 12 -9.87 22.88 2.89
C VAL A 12 -8.63 22.06 2.56
N THR A 13 -7.52 22.70 2.18
CA THR A 13 -6.28 22.00 1.80
C THR A 13 -5.68 21.24 2.97
N VAL A 14 -5.51 21.90 4.12
CA VAL A 14 -4.94 21.25 5.31
C VAL A 14 -5.84 20.15 5.85
N ASN A 15 -7.16 20.29 5.72
CA ASN A 15 -8.09 19.23 6.11
C ASN A 15 -7.96 17.98 5.22
N ARG A 16 -7.76 18.15 3.91
CA ARG A 16 -7.51 17.03 3.00
C ARG A 16 -6.18 16.37 3.32
N TYR A 17 -5.10 17.13 3.54
CA TYR A 17 -3.83 16.56 3.96
C TYR A 17 -3.91 15.87 5.32
N TRP A 18 -4.68 16.42 6.26
CA TRP A 18 -4.98 15.77 7.52
C TRP A 18 -5.70 14.43 7.28
N GLN A 19 -6.72 14.39 6.42
CA GLN A 19 -7.42 13.16 6.04
C GLN A 19 -6.47 12.11 5.44
N GLU A 20 -5.50 12.52 4.63
CA GLU A 20 -4.52 11.59 4.04
C GLU A 20 -3.61 10.91 5.08
N VAL A 21 -3.29 11.62 6.16
CA VAL A 21 -2.38 11.16 7.23
C VAL A 21 -3.14 10.46 8.36
N PHE A 22 -4.29 10.99 8.78
CA PHE A 22 -5.07 10.53 9.93
C PHE A 22 -6.31 9.71 9.54
N GLY A 23 -6.59 9.60 8.26
CA GLY A 23 -7.68 8.79 7.72
C GLY A 23 -9.01 9.52 7.63
N THR A 24 -9.31 10.41 8.58
CA THR A 24 -10.52 11.25 8.61
C THR A 24 -10.12 12.71 8.79
N GLY A 25 -10.65 13.61 7.95
CA GLY A 25 -10.45 15.05 8.08
C GLY A 25 -10.99 15.61 9.41
N LEU A 26 -10.45 16.73 9.88
CA LEU A 26 -11.01 17.48 11.02
C LEU A 26 -12.48 17.85 10.75
N VAL A 27 -12.75 18.34 9.54
CA VAL A 27 -14.08 18.34 8.91
C VAL A 27 -14.23 17.02 8.14
N ARG A 28 -15.19 16.19 8.53
CA ARG A 28 -15.38 14.85 7.93
C ARG A 28 -15.93 14.93 6.50
N THR A 29 -16.76 15.92 6.22
CA THR A 29 -17.29 16.24 4.89
C THR A 29 -16.26 17.06 4.11
N SER A 30 -15.15 16.46 3.72
CA SER A 30 -14.06 17.13 3.00
C SER A 30 -14.48 17.76 1.65
N GLU A 31 -15.61 17.31 1.13
CA GLU A 31 -16.34 17.80 -0.04
C GLU A 31 -17.17 19.07 0.22
N ASP A 32 -17.55 19.35 1.48
CA ASP A 32 -18.41 20.48 1.84
C ASP A 32 -17.95 21.17 3.15
N PHE A 33 -17.40 22.38 2.99
CA PHE A 33 -16.99 23.29 4.07
C PHE A 33 -18.01 24.41 4.32
N GLY A 34 -19.17 24.33 3.67
CA GLY A 34 -20.28 25.27 3.81
C GLY A 34 -21.23 24.88 4.95
N THR A 35 -22.44 25.43 4.92
CA THR A 35 -23.44 25.27 5.98
C THR A 35 -24.05 23.87 6.06
N MET A 36 -23.90 23.07 5.00
CA MET A 36 -24.37 21.68 4.93
C MET A 36 -23.28 20.67 5.31
N GLY A 37 -22.04 21.15 5.52
CA GLY A 37 -20.92 20.36 5.99
C GLY A 37 -20.94 20.14 7.51
N GLU A 38 -20.17 19.15 7.96
CA GLU A 38 -19.95 18.93 9.38
C GLU A 38 -19.02 20.00 9.97
N LEU A 39 -19.25 20.39 11.23
CA LEU A 39 -18.32 21.24 11.95
C LEU A 39 -16.98 20.53 12.19
N PRO A 40 -15.86 21.27 12.22
CA PRO A 40 -14.56 20.68 12.53
C PRO A 40 -14.56 20.10 13.95
N SER A 41 -13.99 18.91 14.13
CA SER A 41 -13.84 18.31 15.47
C SER A 41 -12.92 19.14 16.37
N HIS A 42 -11.92 19.82 15.77
CA HIS A 42 -10.97 20.68 16.45
C HIS A 42 -10.79 22.00 15.68
N PRO A 43 -11.69 23.00 15.88
CA PRO A 43 -11.69 24.24 15.10
C PRO A 43 -10.38 25.04 15.24
N GLU A 44 -9.87 25.19 16.46
CA GLU A 44 -8.62 25.93 16.71
C GLU A 44 -7.41 25.28 16.05
N LEU A 45 -7.35 23.94 16.05
CA LEU A 45 -6.30 23.19 15.37
C LEU A 45 -6.36 23.38 13.86
N LEU A 46 -7.56 23.32 13.27
CA LEU A 46 -7.76 23.56 11.84
C LEU A 46 -7.27 24.96 11.45
N ASP A 47 -7.58 25.96 12.26
CA ASP A 47 -7.18 27.35 12.02
C ASP A 47 -5.68 27.54 12.14
N TRP A 48 -5.09 26.97 13.18
CA TRP A 48 -3.64 26.99 13.36
C TRP A 48 -2.90 26.32 12.20
N LEU A 49 -3.35 25.13 11.76
CA LEU A 49 -2.77 24.42 10.61
C LEU A 49 -2.90 25.23 9.32
N ALA A 50 -4.06 25.87 9.09
CA ALA A 50 -4.28 26.69 7.90
C ALA A 50 -3.35 27.91 7.87
N VAL A 51 -3.15 28.56 9.02
CA VAL A 51 -2.18 29.66 9.16
C VAL A 51 -0.76 29.16 8.93
N GLU A 52 -0.33 28.10 9.61
CA GLU A 52 1.04 27.55 9.47
C GLU A 52 1.34 27.12 8.03
N TYR A 53 0.40 26.46 7.35
CA TYR A 53 0.60 26.07 5.96
C TYR A 53 0.79 27.29 5.05
N ARG A 54 0.00 28.34 5.26
CA ARG A 54 0.10 29.57 4.48
C ARG A 54 1.37 30.36 4.79
N THR A 55 1.72 30.54 6.06
CA THR A 55 2.93 31.29 6.47
C THR A 55 4.21 30.58 6.07
N SER A 56 4.17 29.25 5.92
CA SER A 56 5.27 28.47 5.33
C SER A 56 5.50 28.70 3.84
N GLY A 57 4.64 29.47 3.17
CA GLY A 57 4.69 29.64 1.72
C GLY A 57 4.08 28.48 0.95
N TRP A 58 3.09 27.78 1.54
CA TRP A 58 2.44 26.61 0.96
C TRP A 58 3.39 25.41 0.76
N ASP A 59 4.39 25.27 1.63
CA ASP A 59 5.35 24.16 1.56
C ASP A 59 4.69 22.85 2.02
N THR A 60 4.26 22.06 1.03
CA THR A 60 3.62 20.76 1.26
C THR A 60 4.55 19.80 2.00
N LYS A 61 5.85 19.75 1.69
CA LYS A 61 6.79 18.82 2.36
C LYS A 61 6.97 19.19 3.82
N LYS A 62 7.14 20.48 4.13
CA LYS A 62 7.22 20.98 5.51
C LYS A 62 5.93 20.67 6.28
N PHE A 63 4.76 20.84 5.65
CA PHE A 63 3.47 20.54 6.27
C PHE A 63 3.29 19.05 6.59
N PHE A 64 3.58 18.15 5.64
CA PHE A 64 3.54 16.71 5.93
C PHE A 64 4.53 16.31 7.02
N LYS A 65 5.74 16.89 7.02
CA LYS A 65 6.71 16.69 8.11
C LYS A 65 6.14 17.11 9.47
N LEU A 66 5.46 18.27 9.54
CA LEU A 66 4.78 18.71 10.76
C LEU A 66 3.76 17.68 11.25
N LEU A 67 2.90 17.16 10.36
CA LEU A 67 1.89 16.17 10.73
C LEU A 67 2.50 14.87 11.24
N VAL A 68 3.44 14.26 10.49
CA VAL A 68 4.02 12.95 10.84
C VAL A 68 5.01 13.02 12.01
N THR A 69 5.47 14.22 12.37
CA THR A 69 6.30 14.44 13.57
C THR A 69 5.49 15.00 14.76
N SER A 70 4.16 15.07 14.65
CA SER A 70 3.30 15.47 15.76
C SER A 70 3.22 14.37 16.83
N ALA A 71 2.93 14.77 18.08
CA ALA A 71 2.65 13.83 19.15
C ALA A 71 1.41 12.96 18.84
N ALA A 72 0.41 13.52 18.16
CA ALA A 72 -0.81 12.81 17.77
C ALA A 72 -0.53 11.67 16.78
N TYR A 73 0.31 11.92 15.76
CA TYR A 73 0.67 10.88 14.78
C TYR A 73 1.52 9.76 15.41
N ARG A 74 2.48 10.12 16.28
CA ARG A 74 3.39 9.15 16.93
C ARG A 74 2.76 8.35 18.07
N GLN A 75 1.47 8.52 18.36
CA GLN A 75 0.81 7.69 19.36
C GLN A 75 0.76 6.22 18.91
N ALA A 76 0.77 5.29 19.86
CA ALA A 76 0.51 3.89 19.56
C ALA A 76 -0.90 3.72 18.98
N ALA A 77 -1.05 2.88 17.95
CA ALA A 77 -2.34 2.52 17.36
C ALA A 77 -3.17 1.53 18.23
N ALA A 78 -2.79 1.33 19.49
CA ALA A 78 -3.43 0.36 20.38
C ALA A 78 -4.90 0.75 20.67
N VAL A 79 -5.81 -0.18 20.35
CA VAL A 79 -7.25 -0.05 20.58
C VAL A 79 -7.62 -0.82 21.84
N THR A 80 -8.11 -0.11 22.85
CA THR A 80 -8.72 -0.70 24.06
C THR A 80 -10.25 -0.62 23.96
N PRO A 81 -11.01 -1.50 24.62
CA PRO A 81 -12.47 -1.43 24.64
C PRO A 81 -13.01 -0.03 25.02
N GLU A 82 -12.43 0.61 26.04
CA GLU A 82 -12.84 1.95 26.47
C GLU A 82 -12.64 3.02 25.39
N LYS A 83 -11.47 3.05 24.74
CA LYS A 83 -11.21 3.94 23.59
C LYS A 83 -12.17 3.70 22.43
N LEU A 84 -12.56 2.44 22.19
CA LEU A 84 -13.48 2.10 21.10
C LEU A 84 -14.92 2.52 21.43
N GLU A 85 -15.33 2.35 22.68
CA GLU A 85 -16.65 2.78 23.18
C GLU A 85 -16.79 4.31 23.13
N LYS A 86 -15.78 5.04 23.59
CA LYS A 86 -15.81 6.52 23.62
C LYS A 86 -15.67 7.14 22.24
N ASP A 87 -14.81 6.58 21.39
CA ASP A 87 -14.47 7.16 20.10
C ASP A 87 -14.07 6.07 19.09
N PRO A 88 -15.06 5.40 18.49
CA PRO A 88 -14.81 4.33 17.53
C PRO A 88 -14.10 4.84 16.27
N GLN A 89 -14.32 6.09 15.90
CA GLN A 89 -13.77 6.72 14.69
C GLN A 89 -12.41 7.42 14.91
N ASN A 90 -11.88 7.40 16.12
CA ASN A 90 -10.65 8.10 16.51
C ASN A 90 -10.69 9.62 16.21
N ARG A 91 -11.86 10.25 16.31
CA ARG A 91 -12.07 11.70 16.10
C ARG A 91 -11.35 12.55 17.15
N LEU A 92 -11.17 12.02 18.36
CA LEU A 92 -10.47 12.65 19.50
C LEU A 92 -8.96 12.39 19.50
N LEU A 93 -8.44 11.61 18.53
CA LEU A 93 -7.01 11.34 18.37
C LEU A 93 -6.38 10.70 19.62
N SER A 94 -7.11 9.75 20.23
CA SER A 94 -6.69 9.02 21.44
C SER A 94 -5.75 7.84 21.17
N ARG A 95 -5.50 7.56 19.88
CA ARG A 95 -4.58 6.54 19.37
C ARG A 95 -4.00 6.99 18.03
N GLY A 96 -2.86 6.41 17.64
CA GLY A 96 -2.26 6.65 16.33
C GLY A 96 -3.20 6.25 15.20
N PRO A 97 -3.12 6.91 14.02
CA PRO A 97 -3.89 6.49 12.87
C PRO A 97 -3.48 5.09 12.44
N ARG A 98 -4.46 4.24 12.13
CA ARG A 98 -4.26 2.95 11.50
C ARG A 98 -5.44 2.64 10.60
N PHE A 99 -5.21 2.60 9.30
CA PHE A 99 -6.25 2.28 8.32
C PHE A 99 -5.65 1.71 7.04
N ARG A 100 -6.51 1.07 6.24
CA ARG A 100 -6.14 0.42 4.98
C ARG A 100 -5.49 1.42 4.03
N MET A 101 -4.31 1.06 3.52
CA MET A 101 -3.65 1.80 2.46
C MET A 101 -4.50 1.80 1.20
N ASP A 102 -4.39 2.88 0.43
CA ASP A 102 -5.03 2.97 -0.88
C ASP A 102 -4.40 1.96 -1.87
N ALA A 103 -5.14 1.60 -2.91
CA ALA A 103 -4.71 0.64 -3.94
C ALA A 103 -3.29 0.87 -4.47
N GLU A 104 -2.98 2.13 -4.81
CA GLU A 104 -1.67 2.53 -5.33
C GLU A 104 -0.57 2.35 -4.28
N MET A 105 -0.87 2.65 -3.02
CA MET A 105 0.07 2.49 -1.91
C MET A 105 0.33 1.02 -1.62
N ILE A 106 -0.68 0.15 -1.67
CA ILE A 106 -0.51 -1.30 -1.46
C ILE A 106 0.45 -1.88 -2.50
N ARG A 107 0.23 -1.57 -3.78
CA ARG A 107 1.12 -2.03 -4.85
C ARG A 107 2.53 -1.43 -4.73
N ASP A 108 2.63 -0.12 -4.56
CA ASP A 108 3.93 0.56 -4.48
C ASP A 108 4.72 0.11 -3.23
N TYR A 109 4.03 -0.22 -2.13
CA TYR A 109 4.64 -0.78 -0.92
C TYR A 109 5.25 -2.16 -1.18
N ALA A 110 4.52 -3.07 -1.83
CA ALA A 110 5.05 -4.40 -2.18
C ALA A 110 6.29 -4.30 -3.08
N LEU A 111 6.27 -3.39 -4.05
CA LEU A 111 7.42 -3.11 -4.93
C LEU A 111 8.60 -2.50 -4.16
N ALA A 112 8.34 -1.54 -3.26
CA ALA A 112 9.38 -0.88 -2.48
C ALA A 112 10.03 -1.85 -1.49
N ALA A 113 9.24 -2.57 -0.72
CA ALA A 113 9.71 -3.54 0.26
C ALA A 113 10.54 -4.65 -0.39
N SER A 114 10.13 -5.12 -1.58
CA SER A 114 10.87 -6.13 -2.34
C SER A 114 12.13 -5.59 -3.04
N GLY A 115 12.26 -4.28 -3.19
CA GLY A 115 13.35 -3.65 -3.95
C GLY A 115 13.16 -3.68 -5.46
N LEU A 116 11.95 -3.98 -5.94
CA LEU A 116 11.61 -3.93 -7.36
C LEU A 116 11.22 -2.52 -7.84
N LEU A 117 10.79 -1.63 -6.92
CA LEU A 117 10.23 -0.32 -7.28
C LEU A 117 11.21 0.52 -8.11
N VAL A 118 10.76 0.96 -9.28
CA VAL A 118 11.47 1.91 -10.13
C VAL A 118 11.00 3.33 -9.80
N GLU A 119 11.88 4.13 -9.18
CA GLU A 119 11.60 5.51 -8.73
C GLU A 119 11.69 6.58 -9.83
N LYS A 120 11.86 6.16 -11.10
CA LYS A 120 11.96 7.07 -12.24
C LYS A 120 10.72 7.97 -12.35
N VAL A 121 10.96 9.28 -12.27
CA VAL A 121 9.93 10.32 -12.46
C VAL A 121 9.81 10.69 -13.95
N SER A 122 8.59 10.98 -14.39
CA SER A 122 8.22 11.38 -15.76
C SER A 122 8.24 10.25 -16.80
N GLY A 123 7.79 10.52 -18.02
CA GLY A 123 7.69 9.53 -19.10
C GLY A 123 6.28 8.98 -19.30
N PRO A 124 6.08 8.11 -20.29
CA PRO A 124 4.76 7.61 -20.66
C PRO A 124 4.18 6.69 -19.58
N SER A 125 2.86 6.49 -19.64
CA SER A 125 2.18 5.47 -18.86
C SER A 125 2.63 4.08 -19.29
N VAL A 126 2.57 3.14 -18.34
CA VAL A 126 2.99 1.74 -18.52
C VAL A 126 1.86 0.78 -18.21
N LYS A 127 1.96 -0.44 -18.73
CA LYS A 127 0.99 -1.53 -18.60
C LYS A 127 1.63 -2.71 -17.86
N PRO A 128 1.59 -2.74 -16.52
CA PRO A 128 2.13 -3.84 -15.71
C PRO A 128 1.26 -5.11 -15.86
N TYR A 129 1.46 -6.10 -14.99
CA TYR A 129 0.64 -7.31 -14.97
C TYR A 129 -0.87 -6.99 -14.86
N GLN A 130 -1.67 -7.70 -15.66
CA GLN A 130 -3.13 -7.68 -15.60
C GLN A 130 -3.65 -9.05 -16.07
N PRO A 131 -4.79 -9.54 -15.56
CA PRO A 131 -5.45 -10.70 -16.13
C PRO A 131 -5.81 -10.52 -17.61
N ASP A 132 -5.74 -11.61 -18.36
CA ASP A 132 -6.09 -11.65 -19.78
C ASP A 132 -7.59 -11.35 -20.01
N GLY A 133 -7.92 -10.71 -21.13
CA GLY A 133 -9.31 -10.55 -21.59
C GLY A 133 -10.09 -9.40 -20.93
N VAL A 134 -9.55 -8.73 -19.90
CA VAL A 134 -10.23 -7.63 -19.19
C VAL A 134 -10.54 -6.46 -20.12
N TRP A 135 -9.64 -6.14 -21.07
CA TRP A 135 -9.84 -5.01 -21.98
C TRP A 135 -10.75 -5.36 -23.15
N GLU A 136 -10.59 -6.57 -23.66
CA GLU A 136 -11.26 -7.14 -24.82
C GLU A 136 -12.75 -7.32 -24.53
N ALA A 137 -13.10 -7.72 -23.30
CA ALA A 137 -14.49 -7.91 -22.87
C ALA A 137 -15.37 -6.65 -22.95
N VAL A 138 -14.76 -5.45 -22.90
CA VAL A 138 -15.48 -4.17 -22.90
C VAL A 138 -15.08 -3.26 -24.06
N ALA A 139 -14.17 -3.69 -24.92
CA ALA A 139 -13.68 -2.86 -26.03
C ALA A 139 -14.66 -2.86 -27.21
N MET A 140 -14.84 -1.69 -27.81
CA MET A 140 -15.43 -1.59 -29.14
C MET A 140 -14.43 -2.11 -30.19
N PRO A 141 -14.89 -2.72 -31.31
CA PRO A 141 -14.01 -3.23 -32.36
C PRO A 141 -12.99 -2.21 -32.88
N GLU A 142 -13.37 -0.92 -32.95
CA GLU A 142 -12.55 0.17 -33.47
C GLU A 142 -11.61 0.81 -32.41
N SER A 143 -11.60 0.29 -31.17
CA SER A 143 -10.81 0.89 -30.09
C SER A 143 -9.30 0.67 -30.29
N ASN A 144 -8.50 1.74 -30.22
CA ASN A 144 -7.04 1.64 -30.17
C ASN A 144 -6.49 1.11 -28.82
N THR A 145 -7.38 0.81 -27.86
CA THR A 145 -7.07 0.13 -26.59
C THR A 145 -7.87 -1.17 -26.47
N HIS A 146 -8.15 -1.80 -27.60
CA HIS A 146 -8.92 -3.05 -27.63
C HIS A 146 -8.18 -4.16 -26.88
N PHE A 147 -6.90 -4.35 -27.21
CA PHE A 147 -6.07 -5.41 -26.65
C PHE A 147 -5.13 -4.90 -25.56
N TYR A 148 -5.03 -5.65 -24.47
CA TYR A 148 -4.02 -5.39 -23.46
C TYR A 148 -2.69 -6.02 -23.86
N HIS A 149 -1.69 -5.19 -24.12
CA HIS A 149 -0.32 -5.64 -24.33
C HIS A 149 0.51 -5.21 -23.12
N GLN A 150 0.90 -6.19 -22.30
CA GLN A 150 1.78 -5.98 -21.15
C GLN A 150 3.12 -5.39 -21.61
N ASP A 151 3.63 -4.39 -20.89
CA ASP A 151 4.99 -3.88 -21.06
C ASP A 151 5.99 -4.75 -20.29
N HIS A 152 7.28 -4.66 -20.59
CA HIS A 152 8.30 -5.54 -19.99
C HIS A 152 9.40 -4.76 -19.25
N GLY A 153 10.19 -5.47 -18.44
CA GLY A 153 11.33 -4.89 -17.72
C GLY A 153 10.91 -3.83 -16.70
N GLU A 154 11.63 -2.69 -16.65
CA GLU A 154 11.35 -1.62 -15.67
C GLU A 154 9.89 -1.11 -15.70
N ALA A 155 9.22 -1.21 -16.84
CA ALA A 155 7.84 -0.77 -17.01
C ALA A 155 6.88 -1.48 -16.05
N LEU A 156 7.15 -2.75 -15.71
CA LEU A 156 6.36 -3.56 -14.78
C LEU A 156 6.42 -3.04 -13.34
N TYR A 157 7.50 -2.35 -12.97
CA TYR A 157 7.78 -2.00 -11.58
C TYR A 157 7.77 -0.49 -11.32
N ARG A 158 7.27 0.31 -12.28
CA ARG A 158 7.07 1.75 -12.06
C ARG A 158 6.00 1.98 -10.99
N ARG A 159 6.11 3.12 -10.30
CA ARG A 159 5.08 3.62 -9.38
C ARG A 159 3.71 3.58 -10.03
N SER A 160 2.71 3.19 -9.25
CA SER A 160 1.31 3.02 -9.66
C SER A 160 0.70 4.28 -10.28
N MET A 161 1.25 5.46 -9.97
CA MET A 161 0.91 6.73 -10.62
C MET A 161 1.10 6.70 -12.15
N TYR A 162 2.03 5.89 -12.66
CA TYR A 162 2.32 5.75 -14.09
C TYR A 162 1.53 4.63 -14.77
N THR A 163 0.71 3.86 -14.04
CA THR A 163 -0.10 2.80 -14.65
C THR A 163 -1.14 3.39 -15.60
N PHE A 164 -1.23 2.83 -16.80
CA PHE A 164 -2.21 3.24 -17.81
C PHE A 164 -3.63 2.98 -17.31
N TRP A 165 -4.51 3.98 -17.46
CA TRP A 165 -5.89 3.92 -16.98
C TRP A 165 -6.87 3.95 -18.16
N LYS A 166 -7.43 2.79 -18.52
CA LYS A 166 -8.53 2.71 -19.50
C LYS A 166 -9.84 3.01 -18.79
N ARG A 167 -10.58 4.04 -19.23
CA ARG A 167 -11.81 4.51 -18.58
C ARG A 167 -12.82 3.40 -18.28
N ALA A 168 -13.06 2.50 -19.25
CA ALA A 168 -14.05 1.43 -19.12
C ALA A 168 -13.52 0.14 -18.46
N ALA A 169 -12.20 0.03 -18.24
CA ALA A 169 -11.55 -1.14 -17.65
C ALA A 169 -10.27 -0.68 -16.93
N PRO A 170 -10.40 -0.08 -15.73
CA PRO A 170 -9.25 0.31 -14.92
C PRO A 170 -8.40 -0.92 -14.54
N PRO A 171 -7.17 -0.72 -14.04
CA PRO A 171 -6.33 -1.84 -13.60
C PRO A 171 -7.06 -2.74 -12.59
N ALA A 172 -7.18 -4.02 -12.90
CA ALA A 172 -8.08 -4.95 -12.19
C ALA A 172 -7.80 -5.04 -10.67
N SER A 173 -6.53 -5.14 -10.28
CA SER A 173 -6.17 -5.17 -8.86
C SER A 173 -6.51 -3.86 -8.14
N MET A 174 -6.32 -2.72 -8.80
CA MET A 174 -6.64 -1.41 -8.21
C MET A 174 -8.15 -1.24 -8.00
N ASP A 175 -8.97 -1.72 -8.94
CA ASP A 175 -10.43 -1.72 -8.82
C ASP A 175 -10.90 -2.49 -7.58
N ILE A 176 -10.35 -3.70 -7.36
CA ILE A 176 -10.63 -4.53 -6.17
C ILE A 176 -10.25 -3.81 -4.86
N PHE A 177 -9.21 -2.97 -4.88
CA PHE A 177 -8.77 -2.14 -3.75
C PHE A 177 -9.48 -0.77 -3.67
N ASN A 178 -10.65 -0.61 -4.30
CA ASN A 178 -11.48 0.60 -4.31
C ASN A 178 -10.76 1.84 -4.90
N ALA A 179 -9.95 1.64 -5.93
CA ALA A 179 -9.42 2.77 -6.66
C ALA A 179 -10.53 3.51 -7.43
N PRO A 180 -10.61 4.85 -7.35
CA PRO A 180 -11.63 5.60 -8.07
C PRO A 180 -11.51 5.41 -9.58
N THR A 181 -12.63 5.21 -10.28
CA THR A 181 -12.68 4.98 -11.74
C THR A 181 -12.17 6.15 -12.58
N ARG A 182 -11.96 7.33 -11.96
CA ARG A 182 -11.60 8.63 -12.56
C ARG A 182 -12.68 9.22 -13.47
N GLU A 183 -13.91 8.71 -13.39
CA GLU A 183 -15.06 9.26 -14.11
C GLU A 183 -15.68 10.45 -13.36
N THR A 184 -15.52 10.49 -12.04
CA THR A 184 -16.02 11.55 -11.17
C THR A 184 -14.92 12.02 -10.22
N CYS A 185 -15.09 13.23 -9.69
CA CYS A 185 -14.19 13.76 -8.66
C CYS A 185 -14.43 13.03 -7.34
N THR A 186 -13.41 12.34 -6.82
CA THR A 186 -13.49 11.61 -5.55
C THR A 186 -12.64 12.31 -4.50
N VAL A 187 -13.28 13.05 -3.59
CA VAL A 187 -12.59 13.79 -2.51
C VAL A 187 -12.33 12.90 -1.29
N ARG A 188 -13.19 11.91 -1.05
CA ARG A 188 -13.04 10.89 -0.01
C ARG A 188 -13.17 9.52 -0.64
N ARG A 189 -12.17 8.67 -0.47
CA ARG A 189 -12.18 7.29 -0.97
C ARG A 189 -12.87 6.39 0.04
N GLU A 190 -13.63 5.44 -0.47
CA GLU A 190 -14.16 4.34 0.35
C GLU A 190 -13.03 3.39 0.73
N ARG A 191 -13.10 2.84 1.95
CA ARG A 191 -12.15 1.85 2.44
C ARG A 191 -12.91 0.61 2.85
N THR A 192 -12.61 -0.49 2.18
CA THR A 192 -13.17 -1.81 2.48
C THR A 192 -12.02 -2.79 2.72
N ASN A 193 -12.28 -3.80 3.56
CA ASN A 193 -11.38 -4.93 3.77
C ASN A 193 -12.15 -6.21 3.43
N THR A 194 -12.02 -6.69 2.19
CA THR A 194 -12.77 -7.85 1.72
C THR A 194 -11.85 -9.07 1.55
N PRO A 195 -12.38 -10.31 1.65
CA PRO A 195 -11.59 -11.49 1.35
C PRO A 195 -11.00 -11.49 -0.07
N LEU A 196 -11.68 -10.87 -1.04
CA LEU A 196 -11.18 -10.75 -2.42
C LEU A 196 -9.88 -9.96 -2.50
N GLN A 197 -9.75 -8.88 -1.72
CA GLN A 197 -8.51 -8.10 -1.65
C GLN A 197 -7.33 -8.93 -1.11
N ALA A 198 -7.57 -9.77 -0.09
CA ALA A 198 -6.55 -10.68 0.41
C ALA A 198 -6.17 -11.75 -0.62
N LEU A 199 -7.10 -12.16 -1.49
CA LEU A 199 -6.78 -13.07 -2.60
C LEU A 199 -5.94 -12.40 -3.69
N VAL A 200 -6.09 -11.09 -3.92
CA VAL A 200 -5.23 -10.37 -4.86
C VAL A 200 -3.78 -10.39 -4.38
N THR A 201 -3.52 -9.98 -3.13
CA THR A 201 -2.15 -9.97 -2.56
C THR A 201 -1.51 -11.36 -2.45
N LEU A 202 -2.32 -12.42 -2.38
CA LEU A 202 -1.82 -13.80 -2.36
C LEU A 202 -1.53 -14.38 -3.75
N ASN A 203 -2.26 -13.97 -4.79
CA ASN A 203 -2.28 -14.70 -6.07
C ASN A 203 -1.87 -13.88 -7.28
N ASP A 204 -2.02 -12.56 -7.26
CA ASP A 204 -1.67 -11.72 -8.40
C ASP A 204 -0.15 -11.80 -8.66
N PRO A 205 0.29 -12.04 -9.92
CA PRO A 205 1.70 -12.21 -10.25
C PRO A 205 2.59 -11.10 -9.71
N GLN A 206 2.11 -9.85 -9.65
CA GLN A 206 2.87 -8.71 -9.13
C GLN A 206 3.27 -8.91 -7.66
N PHE A 207 2.36 -9.44 -6.83
CA PHE A 207 2.59 -9.63 -5.40
C PHE A 207 3.37 -10.91 -5.11
N VAL A 208 3.12 -11.98 -5.87
CA VAL A 208 3.89 -13.23 -5.77
C VAL A 208 5.34 -12.99 -6.18
N GLU A 209 5.55 -12.23 -7.25
CA GLU A 209 6.89 -11.84 -7.69
C GLU A 209 7.59 -10.94 -6.68
N ALA A 210 6.91 -9.93 -6.13
CA ALA A 210 7.47 -9.07 -5.08
C ALA A 210 7.88 -9.91 -3.85
N ALA A 211 7.04 -10.85 -3.42
CA ALA A 211 7.35 -11.77 -2.34
C ALA A 211 8.58 -12.65 -2.66
N ARG A 212 8.67 -13.16 -3.88
CA ARG A 212 9.83 -13.94 -4.34
C ARG A 212 11.11 -13.12 -4.36
N HIS A 213 11.06 -11.90 -4.87
CA HIS A 213 12.23 -11.04 -4.95
C HIS A 213 12.72 -10.64 -3.55
N LEU A 214 11.79 -10.35 -2.62
CA LEU A 214 12.14 -10.11 -1.22
C LEU A 214 12.69 -11.37 -0.53
N ALA A 215 12.14 -12.55 -0.81
CA ALA A 215 12.67 -13.83 -0.31
C ALA A 215 14.09 -14.09 -0.78
N GLN A 216 14.39 -13.80 -2.05
CA GLN A 216 15.74 -13.87 -2.61
C GLN A 216 16.70 -12.92 -1.90
N ARG A 217 16.29 -11.66 -1.68
CA ARG A 217 17.08 -10.69 -0.90
C ARG A 217 17.31 -11.17 0.53
N THR A 218 16.28 -11.69 1.18
CA THR A 218 16.36 -12.25 2.53
C THR A 218 17.39 -13.38 2.63
N LEU A 219 17.42 -14.28 1.66
CA LEU A 219 18.38 -15.39 1.63
C LEU A 219 19.84 -14.91 1.47
N LYS A 220 20.05 -13.76 0.83
CA LYS A 220 21.37 -13.18 0.56
C LYS A 220 21.84 -12.19 1.63
N GLU A 221 20.95 -11.33 2.09
CA GLU A 221 21.24 -10.16 2.92
C GLU A 221 20.85 -10.39 4.39
N GLY A 222 19.96 -11.34 4.69
CA GLY A 222 19.47 -11.63 6.04
C GLY A 222 20.43 -12.46 6.91
N GLY A 223 21.66 -12.69 6.45
CA GLY A 223 22.67 -13.49 7.15
C GLY A 223 22.48 -15.00 7.03
N ASP A 224 23.27 -15.74 7.80
CA ASP A 224 23.34 -17.20 7.73
C ASP A 224 22.24 -17.90 8.55
N GLN A 225 21.90 -17.30 9.70
CA GLN A 225 20.94 -17.82 10.66
C GLN A 225 19.50 -17.55 10.22
N GLU A 226 18.62 -18.52 10.44
CA GLU A 226 17.19 -18.38 10.08
C GLU A 226 16.52 -17.23 10.81
N ASP A 227 16.84 -17.03 12.09
CA ASP A 227 16.27 -15.93 12.88
C ASP A 227 16.69 -14.55 12.36
N GLY A 228 17.93 -14.42 11.87
CA GLY A 228 18.39 -13.20 11.20
C GLY A 228 17.61 -12.91 9.92
N ARG A 229 17.28 -13.96 9.16
CA ARG A 229 16.46 -13.84 7.94
C ARG A 229 15.00 -13.49 8.24
N ILE A 230 14.42 -14.07 9.29
CA ILE A 230 13.06 -13.73 9.74
C ILE A 230 13.02 -12.27 10.21
N ASP A 231 14.01 -11.83 10.98
CA ASP A 231 14.09 -10.43 11.43
C ASP A 231 14.30 -9.48 10.24
N PHE A 232 15.15 -9.84 9.28
CA PHE A 232 15.33 -9.06 8.05
C PHE A 232 14.00 -8.83 7.30
N LEU A 233 13.19 -9.89 7.13
CA LEU A 233 11.86 -9.78 6.54
C LEU A 233 10.93 -8.88 7.35
N ALA A 234 10.90 -9.08 8.68
CA ALA A 234 10.05 -8.33 9.58
C ALA A 234 10.38 -6.83 9.56
N GLN A 235 11.66 -6.47 9.55
CA GLN A 235 12.09 -5.08 9.44
C GLN A 235 11.68 -4.44 8.11
N HIS A 236 11.76 -5.18 7.00
CA HIS A 236 11.36 -4.68 5.69
C HIS A 236 9.84 -4.55 5.52
N LEU A 237 9.05 -5.39 6.18
CA LEU A 237 7.59 -5.42 6.02
C LEU A 237 6.82 -4.72 7.15
N LEU A 238 7.37 -4.66 8.36
CA LEU A 238 6.68 -4.16 9.56
C LEU A 238 7.42 -3.01 10.24
N ALA A 239 8.65 -2.70 9.81
CA ALA A 239 9.55 -1.75 10.47
C ALA A 239 9.77 -2.04 11.97
N ARG A 240 9.66 -3.31 12.36
CA ARG A 240 9.91 -3.83 13.70
C ARG A 240 10.29 -5.30 13.64
N SER A 241 10.93 -5.78 14.70
CA SER A 241 11.11 -7.21 14.92
C SER A 241 9.80 -7.88 15.29
N LEU A 242 9.70 -9.18 14.96
CA LEU A 242 8.63 -10.03 15.46
C LEU A 242 8.82 -10.32 16.95
N ARG A 243 7.71 -10.44 17.66
CA ARG A 243 7.71 -10.94 19.04
C ARG A 243 8.05 -12.42 19.07
N PRO A 244 8.58 -12.98 20.18
CA PRO A 244 8.97 -14.39 20.25
C PRO A 244 7.88 -15.37 19.80
N GLU A 245 6.63 -15.09 20.16
CA GLU A 245 5.46 -15.87 19.74
C GLU A 245 5.18 -15.78 18.23
N GLU A 246 5.38 -14.61 17.62
CA GLU A 246 5.20 -14.38 16.18
C GLU A 246 6.32 -15.09 15.39
N THR A 247 7.56 -14.98 15.86
CA THR A 247 8.72 -15.67 15.27
C THR A 247 8.52 -17.18 15.26
N GLN A 248 7.97 -17.75 16.34
CA GLN A 248 7.72 -19.19 16.42
C GLN A 248 6.67 -19.65 15.41
N VAL A 249 5.64 -18.85 15.15
CA VAL A 249 4.63 -19.13 14.11
C VAL A 249 5.28 -19.12 12.73
N VAL A 250 6.05 -18.08 12.40
CA VAL A 250 6.75 -17.96 11.12
C VAL A 250 7.71 -19.13 10.90
N ARG A 251 8.49 -19.49 11.93
CA ARG A 251 9.42 -20.63 11.89
C ARG A 251 8.70 -21.96 11.63
N THR A 252 7.56 -22.17 12.29
CA THR A 252 6.75 -23.38 12.09
C THR A 252 6.25 -23.45 10.65
N THR A 253 5.74 -22.35 10.11
CA THR A 253 5.31 -22.26 8.71
C THR A 253 6.46 -22.51 7.75
N LEU A 254 7.62 -21.90 7.97
CA LEU A 254 8.82 -22.08 7.14
C LEU A 254 9.26 -23.54 7.10
N ASN A 255 9.33 -24.21 8.26
CA ASN A 255 9.72 -25.62 8.34
C ASN A 255 8.78 -26.53 7.54
N ASN A 256 7.47 -26.28 7.63
CA ASN A 256 6.47 -27.03 6.88
C ASN A 256 6.63 -26.81 5.36
N LEU A 257 6.88 -25.57 4.94
CA LEU A 257 7.08 -25.23 3.52
C LEU A 257 8.39 -25.80 2.97
N LEU A 258 9.47 -25.78 3.76
CA LEU A 258 10.73 -26.42 3.39
C LEU A 258 10.55 -27.93 3.19
N ALA A 259 9.88 -28.60 4.12
CA ALA A 259 9.58 -30.03 3.99
C ALA A 259 8.73 -30.32 2.74
N TYR A 260 7.73 -29.49 2.45
CA TYR A 260 6.91 -29.62 1.26
C TYR A 260 7.72 -29.46 -0.03
N TYR A 261 8.43 -28.35 -0.20
CA TYR A 261 9.14 -28.05 -1.45
C TYR A 261 10.39 -28.92 -1.69
N HIS A 262 11.00 -29.48 -0.64
CA HIS A 262 12.02 -30.53 -0.81
C HIS A 262 11.44 -31.80 -1.45
N GLY A 263 10.18 -32.16 -1.13
CA GLY A 263 9.48 -33.28 -1.75
C GLY A 263 8.84 -32.98 -3.11
N HIS A 264 8.68 -31.69 -3.46
CA HIS A 264 7.90 -31.23 -4.62
C HIS A 264 8.69 -30.22 -5.47
N ALA A 265 9.82 -30.65 -6.02
CA ALA A 265 10.72 -29.79 -6.80
C ALA A 265 10.05 -29.13 -8.03
N ALA A 266 9.06 -29.80 -8.64
CA ALA A 266 8.31 -29.22 -9.76
C ALA A 266 7.48 -28.01 -9.33
N ASP A 267 6.82 -28.09 -8.17
CA ASP A 267 6.01 -27.00 -7.62
C ASP A 267 6.89 -25.83 -7.18
N ALA A 268 8.07 -26.12 -6.61
CA ALA A 268 9.05 -25.09 -6.28
C ALA A 268 9.48 -24.29 -7.51
N ARG A 269 9.82 -24.97 -8.62
CA ARG A 269 10.19 -24.33 -9.89
C ARG A 269 9.04 -23.52 -10.47
N LYS A 270 7.81 -24.02 -10.39
CA LYS A 270 6.63 -23.30 -10.87
C LYS A 270 6.41 -22.00 -10.10
N LEU A 271 6.54 -22.04 -8.77
CA LEU A 271 6.36 -20.84 -7.93
C LEU A 271 7.45 -19.79 -8.20
N ILE A 272 8.72 -20.20 -8.22
CA ILE A 272 9.82 -19.24 -8.39
C ILE A 272 9.89 -18.66 -9.81
N ALA A 273 9.20 -19.27 -10.79
CA ALA A 273 9.10 -18.76 -12.15
C ALA A 273 8.02 -17.69 -12.33
N VAL A 274 7.27 -17.32 -11.27
CA VAL A 274 6.26 -16.25 -11.35
C VAL A 274 6.92 -14.88 -11.44
N GLY A 275 6.47 -14.08 -12.42
CA GLY A 275 6.99 -12.75 -12.73
C GLY A 275 8.19 -12.76 -13.70
N GLU A 276 8.68 -11.58 -14.06
CA GLU A 276 9.77 -11.39 -15.04
C GLU A 276 11.14 -11.12 -14.39
N SER A 277 11.17 -10.77 -13.11
CA SER A 277 12.42 -10.47 -12.40
C SER A 277 13.28 -11.73 -12.28
N PRO A 278 14.59 -11.63 -12.49
CA PRO A 278 15.46 -12.79 -12.58
C PRO A 278 15.53 -13.55 -11.25
N VAL A 279 15.54 -14.87 -11.34
CA VAL A 279 15.85 -15.77 -10.22
C VAL A 279 17.35 -15.99 -10.19
N ASP A 280 17.98 -15.87 -9.02
CA ASP A 280 19.39 -16.20 -8.87
C ASP A 280 19.59 -17.72 -8.97
N PRO A 281 20.34 -18.23 -9.97
CA PRO A 281 20.58 -19.65 -10.13
C PRO A 281 21.44 -20.28 -9.02
N ALA A 282 22.12 -19.48 -8.19
CA ALA A 282 22.89 -19.97 -7.06
C ALA A 282 22.02 -20.38 -5.85
N LEU A 283 20.75 -19.98 -5.82
CA LEU A 283 19.85 -20.31 -4.72
C LEU A 283 19.18 -21.67 -4.94
N ASP A 284 19.06 -22.44 -3.85
CA ASP A 284 18.28 -23.67 -3.86
C ASP A 284 16.79 -23.36 -4.18
N PRO A 285 16.19 -23.96 -5.24
CA PRO A 285 14.82 -23.69 -5.63
C PRO A 285 13.78 -23.99 -4.55
N GLY A 286 13.98 -25.07 -3.78
CA GLY A 286 13.05 -25.48 -2.73
C GLY A 286 13.05 -24.50 -1.56
N LYS A 287 14.25 -24.07 -1.15
CA LYS A 287 14.45 -23.04 -0.14
C LYS A 287 13.87 -21.70 -0.59
N LEU A 288 14.15 -21.26 -1.82
CA LEU A 288 13.59 -20.01 -2.34
C LEU A 288 12.06 -20.05 -2.41
N ALA A 289 11.48 -21.17 -2.84
CA ALA A 289 10.03 -21.35 -2.87
C ALA A 289 9.40 -21.27 -1.46
N ALA A 290 10.01 -21.92 -0.46
CA ALA A 290 9.54 -21.87 0.92
C ALA A 290 9.58 -20.43 1.48
N TRP A 291 10.70 -19.73 1.29
CA TRP A 291 10.83 -18.33 1.71
C TRP A 291 9.90 -17.39 0.94
N THR A 292 9.62 -17.68 -0.34
CA THR A 292 8.63 -16.93 -1.14
C THR A 292 7.25 -17.01 -0.52
N MET A 293 6.80 -18.21 -0.13
CA MET A 293 5.49 -18.39 0.49
C MET A 293 5.39 -17.77 1.89
N VAL A 294 6.44 -17.87 2.71
CA VAL A 294 6.50 -17.16 4.01
C VAL A 294 6.41 -15.64 3.79
N THR A 295 7.17 -15.13 2.82
CA THR A 295 7.17 -13.70 2.50
C THR A 295 5.80 -13.24 1.98
N ASN A 296 5.17 -14.03 1.11
CA ASN A 296 3.82 -13.75 0.60
C ASN A 296 2.77 -13.74 1.72
N GLN A 297 2.85 -14.69 2.66
CA GLN A 297 2.01 -14.70 3.86
C GLN A 297 2.23 -13.44 4.71
N MET A 298 3.48 -13.05 4.95
CA MET A 298 3.80 -11.85 5.72
C MET A 298 3.33 -10.58 5.03
N MET A 299 3.52 -10.46 3.70
CA MET A 299 3.03 -9.33 2.91
C MET A 299 1.50 -9.18 2.96
N ASN A 300 0.77 -10.25 3.23
CA ASN A 300 -0.68 -10.24 3.34
C ASN A 300 -1.21 -9.94 4.77
N LEU A 301 -0.33 -9.68 5.74
CA LEU A 301 -0.75 -9.31 7.09
C LEU A 301 -1.51 -7.99 7.08
N ASP A 302 -2.54 -7.88 7.92
CA ASP A 302 -3.27 -6.62 8.10
C ASP A 302 -2.36 -5.49 8.59
N GLU A 303 -1.31 -5.79 9.36
CA GLU A 303 -0.31 -4.81 9.78
C GLU A 303 0.51 -4.27 8.60
N VAL A 304 0.81 -5.09 7.60
CA VAL A 304 1.57 -4.70 6.41
C VAL A 304 0.74 -3.85 5.45
N LEU A 305 -0.56 -4.13 5.35
CA LEU A 305 -1.45 -3.49 4.39
C LEU A 305 -2.11 -2.21 4.92
N ASN A 306 -1.84 -1.84 6.17
CA ASN A 306 -2.33 -0.61 6.79
C ASN A 306 -1.19 0.40 7.00
N LYS A 307 -1.54 1.68 7.11
CA LYS A 307 -0.65 2.78 7.49
C LYS A 307 -1.22 3.60 8.65
#